data_AF-A0A1W1ZQH7-F1
#
_entry.id   AF-A0A1W1ZQH7-F1
#
_cell.length_a   1.000
_cell.length_b   1.000
_cell.length_c   1.000
_cell.angle_alpha   90.00
_cell.angle_beta   90.00
_cell.angle_gamma   90.00
#
_symmetry.space_group_name_H-M   'P 1'
#
loop_
_entity.id
_entity.type
_entity.pdbx_description
1 polymer ?
#
loop_
_entity_poly.entity_id
_entity_poly.type
_entity_poly.pdbx_seq_one_letter_code
_entity_poly.pdbx_strand_id
1 'polypeptide(L)' 'MRTLGIIVSMGLVALLSACSEKPQFLGSNKADAAAYTGAKNPYVEKGWNAGDKTSWEMQLRARAQNQNEYTKTE' A
#
# COMPACT_ATOMS: atom_id res chain seq x y z
N MET A 1 0.64 -46.15 30.84
CA MET A 1 -0.40 -45.08 30.82
C MET A 1 0.15 -43.70 31.19
N ARG A 2 0.88 -43.54 32.31
CA ARG A 2 1.47 -42.25 32.72
C ARG A 2 2.47 -41.65 31.71
N THR A 3 3.33 -42.47 31.13
CA THR A 3 4.32 -42.05 30.11
C THR A 3 3.68 -41.65 28.78
N LEU A 4 2.62 -42.36 28.36
CA LEU A 4 1.87 -42.05 27.15
C LEU A 4 1.15 -40.70 27.26
N GLY A 5 0.58 -40.40 28.44
CA GLY A 5 -0.05 -39.11 28.71
C GLY A 5 0.93 -37.94 28.60
N ILE A 6 2.16 -38.07 29.10
CA ILE A 6 3.17 -37.01 29.04
C ILE A 6 3.58 -36.70 27.59
N ILE A 7 3.74 -37.73 26.75
CA ILE A 7 4.12 -37.56 25.34
C ILE A 7 3.02 -36.84 24.56
N VAL A 8 1.75 -37.21 24.79
CA VAL A 8 0.60 -36.54 24.16
C VAL A 8 0.50 -35.08 24.59
N SER A 9 0.70 -34.79 25.88
CA SER A 9 0.70 -33.41 26.39
C SER A 9 1.79 -32.55 25.76
N MET A 10 3.01 -33.08 25.59
CA MET A 10 4.10 -32.35 24.92
C MET A 10 3.81 -32.07 23.44
N GLY A 11 3.21 -33.02 22.73
CA GLY A 11 2.81 -32.84 21.33
C GLY A 11 1.77 -31.72 21.15
N LEU A 12 0.79 -31.63 22.06
CA LEU A 12 -0.23 -30.59 22.01
C LEU A 12 0.34 -29.18 22.23
N VAL A 13 1.31 -29.02 23.13
CA VAL A 13 1.97 -27.73 23.37
C VAL A 13 2.79 -27.27 22.15
N ALA A 14 3.43 -28.22 21.45
CA ALA A 14 4.19 -27.91 20.23
C ALA A 14 3.32 -27.48 19.04
N LEU A 15 2.06 -27.93 18.98
CA LEU A 15 1.12 -27.51 17.93
C LEU A 15 0.56 -26.09 18.16
N LEU A 16 0.48 -25.64 19.42
CA LEU A 16 0.02 -24.28 19.74
C LEU A 16 1.04 -23.19 19.36
N SER A 17 2.34 -23.51 19.32
CA SER A 17 3.37 -22.54 18.93
C SER A 17 3.36 -22.22 17.42
N ALA A 18 2.71 -23.05 16.60
CA ALA A 18 2.55 -22.79 15.17
C ALA A 18 1.63 -21.60 14.86
N CYS A 19 0.80 -21.15 15.82
CA CYS A 19 -0.04 -19.97 15.68
C CYS A 19 0.58 -18.70 16.33
N SER A 20 1.79 -18.79 16.87
CA SER A 20 2.51 -17.65 17.48
C SER A 20 3.35 -16.90 16.43
N GLU A 21 2.72 -16.52 15.31
CA GLU A 21 3.39 -15.62 14.37
C GLU A 21 3.70 -14.28 15.05
N LYS A 22 4.77 -13.60 14.60
CA LYS A 22 5.04 -12.25 15.10
C LYS A 22 3.83 -11.36 14.79
N PRO A 23 3.42 -10.46 15.70
CA PRO A 23 2.34 -9.53 15.43
C PRO A 23 2.57 -8.81 14.09
N GLN A 24 1.70 -9.04 13.12
CA GLN A 24 1.69 -8.32 11.85
C GLN A 24 1.08 -6.94 12.08
N PHE A 25 1.80 -6.07 12.78
CA PHE A 25 1.46 -4.66 12.81
C PHE A 25 1.96 -4.04 11.49
N LEU A 26 1.13 -3.25 10.81
CA LEU A 26 1.66 -2.26 9.89
C LEU A 26 2.59 -1.38 10.73
N GLY A 27 3.90 -1.53 10.56
CA GLY A 27 4.89 -0.72 11.28
C GLY A 27 4.60 0.78 11.17
N SER A 28 5.40 1.61 11.86
CA SER A 28 5.28 3.08 11.79
C SER A 28 4.95 3.55 10.37
N ASN A 29 3.87 4.33 10.22
CA ASN A 29 3.40 4.88 8.95
C ASN A 29 4.58 5.54 8.24
N LYS A 30 5.20 4.83 7.30
CA LYS A 30 6.19 5.40 6.39
C LYS A 30 5.37 6.30 5.48
N ALA A 31 5.73 7.59 5.43
CA ALA A 31 5.17 8.46 4.42
C ALA A 31 5.51 7.87 3.05
N ASP A 32 4.49 7.65 2.23
CA ASP A 32 4.69 7.22 0.85
C ASP A 32 5.53 8.26 0.09
N ALA A 33 6.21 7.80 -0.95
CA ALA A 33 6.91 8.71 -1.86
C ALA A 33 5.91 9.69 -2.49
N ALA A 34 6.31 10.94 -2.67
CA ALA A 34 5.43 11.93 -3.28
C ALA A 34 5.06 11.52 -4.71
N ALA A 35 3.76 11.59 -5.05
CA ALA A 35 3.23 11.04 -6.30
C ALA A 35 3.90 11.61 -7.56
N TYR A 36 4.30 12.89 -7.55
CA TYR A 36 5.00 13.53 -8.68
C TYR A 36 6.41 12.97 -8.93
N THR A 37 6.98 12.16 -8.02
CA THR A 37 8.35 11.60 -8.15
C THR A 37 8.38 10.20 -8.78
N GLY A 38 7.24 9.52 -8.91
CA GLY A 38 7.16 8.10 -9.27
C GLY A 38 7.24 7.80 -10.78
N ALA A 39 7.08 8.81 -11.64
CA ALA A 39 6.97 8.63 -13.09
C ALA A 39 8.34 8.42 -13.78
N LYS A 40 8.95 7.26 -13.56
CA LYS A 40 10.24 6.85 -14.17
C LYS A 40 10.07 5.91 -15.38
N ASN A 41 8.84 5.69 -15.82
CA ASN A 41 8.50 4.78 -16.91
C ASN A 41 8.18 5.58 -18.19
N PRO A 42 8.21 4.99 -19.40
CA PRO A 42 7.91 5.71 -20.63
C PRO A 42 6.42 6.05 -20.83
N TYR A 43 5.56 5.69 -19.88
CA TYR A 43 4.10 5.87 -19.95
C TYR A 43 3.63 7.11 -19.17
N VAL A 44 4.51 8.11 -19.03
CA VAL A 44 4.14 9.39 -18.42
C VAL A 44 3.23 10.15 -19.38
N GLU A 45 2.08 10.59 -18.87
CA GLU A 45 1.15 11.45 -19.61
C GLU A 45 1.85 12.72 -20.06
N LYS A 46 1.59 13.15 -21.30
CA LYS A 46 2.20 14.39 -21.84
C LYS A 46 1.64 15.60 -21.08
N GLY A 47 2.49 16.58 -20.80
CA GLY A 47 2.09 17.84 -20.16
C GLY A 47 2.58 18.03 -18.73
N TRP A 48 3.24 17.03 -18.14
CA TRP A 48 3.93 17.16 -16.86
C TRP A 48 5.22 16.34 -16.81
N ASN A 49 6.13 16.68 -15.91
CA ASN A 49 7.44 16.02 -15.76
C ASN A 49 7.62 15.39 -14.38
N ALA A 50 8.26 14.23 -14.32
CA ALA A 50 8.61 13.59 -13.07
C ALA A 50 9.53 14.48 -12.22
N GLY A 51 9.22 14.63 -10.94
CA GLY A 51 9.92 15.52 -10.02
C GLY A 51 9.39 16.95 -10.00
N ASP A 52 8.62 17.37 -11.01
CA ASP A 52 8.01 18.69 -11.07
C ASP A 52 6.58 18.66 -10.50
N LYS A 53 6.48 19.03 -9.22
CA LYS A 53 5.21 19.10 -8.49
C LYS A 53 4.21 20.04 -9.15
N THR A 54 4.64 21.22 -9.61
CA THR A 54 3.73 22.23 -10.17
C THR A 54 3.13 21.73 -11.48
N SER A 55 3.93 21.16 -12.37
CA SER A 55 3.42 20.56 -13.61
C SER A 55 2.44 19.42 -13.35
N TRP A 56 2.71 18.58 -12.34
CA TRP A 56 1.83 17.48 -11.93
C TRP A 56 0.48 17.99 -11.39
N GLU A 57 0.49 19.01 -10.52
CA GLU A 57 -0.73 19.61 -9.98
C GLU A 57 -1.57 20.28 -11.07
N MET A 58 -0.94 20.98 -12.02
CA MET A 58 -1.63 21.56 -13.17
C MET A 58 -2.30 20.50 -14.03
N GLN A 59 -1.60 19.40 -14.33
CA GLN A 59 -2.16 18.29 -15.11
C GLN A 59 -3.38 17.67 -14.41
N LEU A 60 -3.31 17.46 -13.08
CA LEU A 60 -4.44 16.96 -12.31
C LEU A 60 -5.61 17.92 -12.31
N ARG A 61 -5.35 19.24 -12.17
CA ARG A 61 -6.39 20.25 -12.22
C ARG A 61 -7.09 20.25 -13.58
N ALA A 62 -6.33 20.23 -14.67
CA ALA A 62 -6.88 20.17 -16.02
C ALA A 62 -7.74 18.90 -16.23
N ARG A 63 -7.26 17.74 -15.78
CA ARG A 63 -8.03 16.49 -15.81
C ARG A 63 -9.34 16.62 -15.04
N ALA A 64 -9.31 17.16 -13.82
CA ALA A 64 -10.50 17.31 -12.99
C ALA A 64 -11.54 18.24 -13.63
N GLN A 65 -11.12 19.32 -14.30
CA GLN A 65 -12.05 20.19 -15.02
C GLN A 65 -12.71 19.47 -16.21
N ASN A 66 -11.94 18.72 -16.99
CA ASN A 66 -12.48 17.98 -18.14
C ASN A 66 -13.44 16.84 -17.74
N GLN A 67 -13.31 16.34 -16.51
CA GLN A 67 -14.17 15.29 -15.97
C GLN A 67 -15.36 15.84 -15.17
N ASN A 68 -15.42 17.14 -14.94
CA ASN A 68 -16.49 17.75 -14.16
C ASN A 68 -17.69 18.10 -15.06
N GLU A 69 -18.81 17.43 -14.82
CA GLU A 69 -20.06 17.57 -15.59
C GLU A 69 -20.72 18.94 -15.43
N TYR A 70 -20.45 19.66 -14.34
CA TYR A 70 -20.95 21.02 -14.11
C TYR A 70 -20.20 22.09 -14.91
N THR A 71 -19.03 21.76 -15.46
CA THR A 71 -18.21 22.65 -16.28
C THR A 71 -18.56 22.61 -17.76
N LYS A 72 -19.61 21.89 -18.15
CA LYS A 72 -20.17 21.98 -19.51
C LYS A 72 -20.73 23.39 -19.72
N THR A 73 -19.90 24.29 -20.25
CA THR A 73 -20.41 25.43 -21.03
C THR A 73 -21.06 24.84 -22.27
N GLU A 74 -22.33 25.18 -22.50
CA GLU A 74 -23.10 24.83 -23.69
C GLU A 74 -22.36 25.10 -25.00
#